data_AF-A0A7J9DCT5-F1
#
_entry.id   AF-A0A7J9DCT5-F1
#
_cell.length_a   1.000
_cell.length_b   1.000
_cell.length_c   1.000
_cell.angle_alpha   90.00
_cell.angle_beta   90.00
_cell.angle_gamma   90.00
#
_symmetry.space_group_name_H-M   'P 1'
#
loop_
_entity.id
_entity.type
_entity.pdbx_description
1 polymer ?
#
loop_
_entity_poly.entity_id
_entity_poly.type
_entity_poly.pdbx_seq_one_letter_code
_entity_poly.pdbx_strand_id
1 'polypeptide(L)' 'MGIMNSFINDIFEKLAQEASRLARYNKKPTITSREIQTAVRLVLPGELAKHAVSEGTKA' A
#
# COMPACT_ATOMS: atom_id res chain seq x y z
N MET A 1 -10.69 2.18 -21.34
CA MET A 1 -10.47 2.96 -20.11
C MET A 1 -10.99 2.29 -18.83
N GLY A 2 -12.00 1.41 -18.86
CA GLY A 2 -12.53 0.79 -17.63
C GLY A 2 -11.58 -0.17 -16.91
N ILE A 3 -10.85 -1.01 -17.65
CA ILE A 3 -9.97 -2.06 -17.06
C ILE A 3 -8.88 -1.45 -16.16
N MET A 4 -8.22 -0.39 -16.63
CA MET A 4 -7.15 0.26 -15.86
C MET A 4 -7.69 0.93 -14.59
N ASN A 5 -8.89 1.53 -14.67
CA ASN A 5 -9.55 2.11 -13.50
C ASN A 5 -9.91 1.03 -12.47
N SER A 6 -10.46 -0.10 -12.92
CA SER A 6 -10.74 -1.25 -12.05
C SER A 6 -9.47 -1.81 -11.41
N PHE A 7 -8.37 -1.90 -12.15
CA PHE A 7 -7.08 -2.33 -11.62
C PHE A 7 -6.56 -1.40 -10.51
N ILE A 8 -6.64 -0.08 -10.72
CA ILE A 8 -6.23 0.90 -9.71
C ILE A 8 -7.08 0.76 -8.44
N ASN A 9 -8.39 0.62 -8.58
CA ASN A 9 -9.29 0.48 -7.43
C ASN A 9 -9.01 -0.82 -6.65
N ASP A 10 -8.80 -1.94 -7.33
CA ASP A 10 -8.46 -3.22 -6.68
C ASP A 10 -7.14 -3.13 -5.88
N ILE A 11 -6.11 -2.51 -6.45
CA ILE A 11 -4.83 -2.30 -5.74
C ILE A 11 -4.98 -1.33 -4.57
N PHE A 12 -5.74 -0.24 -4.75
CA PHE A 12 -6.00 0.74 -3.69
C PHE A 12 -6.68 0.08 -2.49
N GLU A 13 -7.74 -0.70 -2.72
CA GLU A 13 -8.46 -1.40 -1.65
C GLU A 13 -7.56 -2.39 -0.91
N LYS A 14 -6.76 -3.17 -1.64
CA LYS A 14 -5.79 -4.11 -1.04
C LYS A 14 -4.77 -3.39 -0.15
N LEU A 15 -4.19 -2.29 -0.62
CA LEU A 15 -3.22 -1.51 0.15
C LEU A 15 -3.86 -0.85 1.39
N ALA A 16 -5.04 -0.25 1.25
CA ALA A 16 -5.75 0.41 2.34
C ALA A 16 -6.15 -0.59 3.44
N GLN A 17 -6.65 -1.78 3.05
CA GLN A 17 -6.99 -2.83 3.99
C GLN A 17 -5.77 -3.34 4.76
N GLU A 18 -4.65 -3.57 4.06
CA GLU A 18 -3.44 -4.08 4.71
C GLU A 18 -2.80 -3.02 5.62
N ALA A 19 -2.77 -1.75 5.22
CA ALA A 19 -2.30 -0.66 6.06
C ALA A 19 -3.17 -0.47 7.32
N SER A 20 -4.50 -0.62 7.19
CA SER A 20 -5.43 -0.59 8.32
C SER A 20 -5.17 -1.73 9.31
N ARG A 21 -4.93 -2.96 8.81
CA ARG A 21 -4.53 -4.10 9.65
C ARG A 21 -3.23 -3.82 10.38
N LEU A 22 -2.22 -3.29 9.69
CA LEU A 22 -0.93 -2.94 10.29
C LEU A 22 -1.06 -1.87 11.39
N ALA A 23 -1.88 -0.84 11.19
CA ALA A 23 -2.14 0.16 12.22
C ALA A 23 -2.80 -0.46 13.45
N ARG A 24 -3.80 -1.33 13.24
CA ARG A 24 -4.48 -2.06 14.32
C ARG A 24 -3.54 -3.00 15.08
N TYR A 25 -2.69 -3.76 14.39
CA TYR A 25 -1.70 -4.63 15.03
C TYR A 25 -0.72 -3.84 15.90
N ASN A 26 -0.33 -2.65 15.46
CA ASN A 26 0.55 -1.76 16.20
C ASN A 26 -0.19 -0.87 17.22
N LYS A 27 -1.50 -1.08 17.43
CA LYS A 27 -2.36 -0.29 18.34
C LYS A 27 -2.29 1.22 18.08
N LYS A 28 -2.10 1.61 16.81
CA LYS A 28 -2.08 3.01 16.40
C LYS A 28 -3.45 3.45 15.89
N PRO A 29 -3.95 4.63 16.30
CA PRO A 29 -5.20 5.17 15.78
C PRO A 29 -5.06 5.80 14.38
N THR A 30 -3.82 6.02 13.92
CA THR A 30 -3.51 6.73 12.68
C THR A 30 -2.66 5.85 11.77
N ILE A 31 -3.07 5.73 10.51
CA ILE A 31 -2.26 5.13 9.44
C ILE A 31 -1.26 6.20 9.00
N THR A 32 0.02 5.89 9.09
CA THR A 32 1.11 6.77 8.62
C THR A 32 1.72 6.21 7.33
N SER A 33 2.62 6.98 6.71
CA SER A 33 3.40 6.52 5.55
C SER A 33 4.14 5.20 5.83
N ARG A 34 4.49 4.90 7.09
CA ARG A 34 5.13 3.64 7.47
C ARG A 34 4.22 2.43 7.24
N GLU A 35 2.95 2.52 7.61
CA GLU A 35 1.99 1.44 7.39
C GLU A 35 1.69 1.28 5.90
N ILE A 36 1.60 2.37 5.13
CA ILE A 36 1.47 2.32 3.66
C ILE A 36 2.69 1.65 3.02
N GLN A 37 3.92 2.07 3.35
CA GLN A 37 5.14 1.47 2.78
C GLN A 37 5.26 -0.02 3.13
N THR A 38 4.85 -0.41 4.34
CA THR A 38 4.86 -1.82 4.74
C THR A 38 3.79 -2.61 4.00
N ALA A 39 2.57 -2.07 3.84
CA ALA A 39 1.52 -2.68 3.03
C ALA A 39 1.95 -2.87 1.56
N VAL A 40 2.62 -1.88 0.97
CA VAL A 40 3.19 -1.98 -0.39
C VAL A 40 4.16 -3.16 -0.51
N ARG A 41 5.03 -3.36 0.48
CA ARG A 41 5.98 -4.50 0.50
C ARG A 41 5.31 -5.86 0.69
N LEU A 42 4.14 -5.91 1.33
CA LEU A 42 3.38 -7.14 1.54
C LEU A 42 2.49 -7.49 0.36
N VAL A 43 1.90 -6.49 -0.30
CA VAL A 43 0.95 -6.68 -1.40
C VAL A 43 1.64 -6.85 -2.75
N LEU A 44 2.72 -6.11 -3.02
CA LEU A 44 3.40 -6.15 -4.31
C LEU A 44 4.58 -7.14 -4.30
N PRO A 45 4.84 -7.85 -5.41
CA PRO A 45 5.94 -8.80 -5.49
C PRO A 45 7.28 -8.11 -5.77
N GLY A 46 8.35 -8.59 -5.12
CA GLY A 46 9.75 -8.39 -5.51
C GLY A 46 10.13 -6.96 -5.90
N GLU A 47 10.61 -6.79 -7.14
CA GLU A 47 11.09 -5.50 -7.66
C GLU A 47 9.98 -4.43 -7.78
N LEU A 48 8.71 -4.82 -7.98
CA LEU A 48 7.61 -3.87 -8.00
C LEU A 48 7.44 -3.16 -6.65
N ALA A 49 7.57 -3.90 -5.55
CA ALA A 49 7.54 -3.32 -4.21
C ALA A 49 8.69 -2.33 -3.99
N LYS A 50 9.90 -2.66 -4.47
CA LYS A 50 11.09 -1.79 -4.31
C LYS A 50 10.90 -0.47 -5.07
N HIS A 51 10.50 -0.54 -6.34
CA HIS A 51 10.25 0.66 -7.14
C HIS A 51 9.08 1.48 -6.57
N ALA A 52 7.98 0.84 -6.19
CA ALA A 52 6.83 1.54 -5.62
C ALA A 52 7.17 2.29 -4.32
N VAL A 53 7.98 1.67 -3.43
CA VAL A 53 8.44 2.37 -2.21
C VAL A 53 9.39 3.51 -2.56
N SER A 54 10.27 3.36 -3.56
CA SER A 54 11.16 4.43 -4.00
C SER A 54 10.38 5.63 -4.53
N GLU A 55 9.42 5.41 -5.43
CA GLU A 55 8.57 6.48 -5.97
C GLU A 55 7.73 7.14 -4.88
N GLY A 56 7.12 6.35 -3.99
CA GLY A 56 6.35 6.88 -2.86
C GLY A 56 7.18 7.63 -1.81
N THR A 57 8.51 7.49 -1.80
CA THR A 57 9.41 8.28 -0.92
C THR A 57 9.84 9.59 -1.56
N LYS A 58 9.81 9.68 -2.90
CA LYS A 58 10.19 10.89 -3.66
C LYS A 58 9.04 11.90 -3.75
N ALA A 59 7.80 11.41 -3.77
CA ALA A 59 6.59 12.23 -3.77
C ALA A 59 6.38 12.93 -2.42
#